data_AF-A0A2A3FV49-F1
#
_entry.id   AF-A0A2A3FV49-F1
#
_cell.length_a   1.000
_cell.length_b   1.000
_cell.length_c   1.000
_cell.angle_alpha   90.00
_cell.angle_beta   90.00
_cell.angle_gamma   90.00
#
_symmetry.space_group_name_H-M   'P 1'
#
loop_
_entity.id
_entity.type
_entity.pdbx_description
1 polymer ?
#
loop_
_entity_poly.entity_id
_entity_poly.type
_entity_poly.pdbx_seq_one_letter_code
_entity_poly.pdbx_strand_id
1 'polypeptide(L)'
;MDETANIAAITAEPRRSSFEKYAWLFMRLSGAVLLVLVLVHVYVNVVAGDGVFKVDFAFVAGKWASPFWQLWDFLILLLAVLHGTNGVRVIIADYAARPALRFWLNTLVTAAAALMLVAGALTIFTFDPCPGAVGDLPSFCPVPAAPSH
;
A
#
# COMPACT_ATOMS: atom_id res chain seq x y z
N MET A 1 -12.02 54.04 -12.48
CA MET A 1 -12.30 52.59 -12.34
C MET A 1 -11.66 51.94 -13.56
N ASP A 2 -10.57 51.20 -13.54
CA ASP A 2 -9.95 50.44 -12.45
C ASP A 2 -8.62 49.82 -12.95
N GLU A 3 -7.64 50.65 -13.30
CA GLU A 3 -6.33 50.16 -13.77
C GLU A 3 -5.51 49.58 -12.60
N THR A 4 -5.73 50.12 -11.40
CA THR A 4 -5.05 49.72 -10.17
C THR A 4 -5.52 48.37 -9.62
N ALA A 5 -6.80 47.98 -9.73
CA ALA A 5 -7.20 46.63 -9.30
C ALA A 5 -6.86 45.56 -10.34
N ASN A 6 -6.74 45.90 -11.62
CA ASN A 6 -6.17 44.99 -12.62
C ASN A 6 -4.71 44.67 -12.31
N ILE A 7 -3.91 45.67 -11.94
CA ILE A 7 -2.53 45.46 -11.49
C ILE A 7 -2.50 44.64 -10.19
N ALA A 8 -3.37 44.94 -9.22
CA ALA A 8 -3.47 44.17 -7.98
C ALA A 8 -3.81 42.69 -8.24
N ALA A 9 -4.73 42.40 -9.17
CA ALA A 9 -5.11 41.05 -9.57
C ALA A 9 -4.00 40.30 -10.32
N ILE A 10 -3.21 40.99 -11.15
CA ILE A 10 -2.03 40.43 -11.83
C ILE A 10 -0.90 40.12 -10.82
N THR A 11 -0.77 40.92 -9.77
CA THR A 11 0.24 40.71 -8.70
C THR A 11 -0.20 39.77 -7.58
N ALA A 12 -1.47 39.34 -7.58
CA ALA A 12 -1.98 38.43 -6.56
C ALA A 12 -1.32 37.06 -6.73
N GLU A 13 -0.25 36.82 -5.98
CA GLU A 13 0.47 35.55 -5.97
C GLU A 13 -0.52 34.42 -5.65
N PRO A 14 -0.63 33.38 -6.49
CA PRO A 14 -1.52 32.25 -6.21
C PRO A 14 -1.17 31.68 -4.85
N ARG A 15 -2.13 31.70 -3.91
CA ARG A 15 -1.92 31.22 -2.55
C ARG A 15 -1.57 29.74 -2.60
N ARG A 16 -0.27 29.42 -2.54
CA ARG A 16 0.25 28.05 -2.64
C ARG A 16 -0.35 27.21 -1.52
N SER A 17 -1.30 26.34 -1.87
CA SER A 17 -2.06 25.54 -0.90
C SER A 17 -1.10 24.67 -0.10
N SER A 18 -1.20 24.70 1.24
CA SER A 18 -0.39 23.83 2.13
C SER A 18 -0.56 22.35 1.79
N PHE A 19 -1.72 21.95 1.26
CA PHE A 19 -2.01 20.59 0.84
C PHE A 19 -1.05 20.10 -0.25
N GLU A 20 -0.74 20.94 -1.23
CA GLU A 20 0.16 20.57 -2.33
C GLU A 20 1.59 20.36 -1.84
N LYS A 21 2.03 21.18 -0.86
CA LYS A 21 3.33 21.01 -0.20
C LYS A 21 3.39 19.68 0.57
N TYR A 22 2.36 19.34 1.34
CA TYR A 22 2.30 18.08 2.07
C TYR A 22 2.22 16.86 1.14
N ALA A 23 1.42 16.95 0.07
CA ALA A 23 1.31 15.88 -0.92
C ALA A 23 2.65 15.65 -1.64
N TRP A 24 3.35 16.71 -2.04
CA TRP A 24 4.68 16.61 -2.63
C TRP A 24 5.69 15.97 -1.66
N LEU A 25 5.72 16.44 -0.40
CA LEU A 25 6.62 15.90 0.61
C LEU A 25 6.33 14.41 0.87
N PHE A 26 5.06 14.05 1.00
CA PHE A 26 4.62 12.67 1.14
C PHE A 26 5.13 11.80 -0.02
N MET A 27 4.96 12.22 -1.27
CA MET A 27 5.41 11.44 -2.43
C MET A 27 6.92 11.19 -2.42
N ARG A 28 7.73 12.18 -2.00
CA ARG A 28 9.19 12.03 -1.92
C ARG A 28 9.62 11.10 -0.80
N LEU A 29 9.13 11.34 0.42
CA LEU A 29 9.49 10.55 1.60
C LEU A 29 8.99 9.11 1.47
N SER A 30 7.74 8.91 1.07
CA SER A 30 7.19 7.56 0.88
C SER A 30 7.92 6.80 -0.21
N GLY A 31 8.30 7.44 -1.33
CA GLY A 31 9.07 6.79 -2.38
C GLY A 31 10.45 6.32 -1.92
N ALA A 32 11.16 7.16 -1.14
CA ALA A 32 12.46 6.78 -0.58
C ALA A 32 12.36 5.64 0.43
N VAL A 33 11.35 5.66 1.30
CA VAL A 33 11.09 4.57 2.26
C VAL A 33 10.67 3.28 1.54
N LEU A 34 9.79 3.39 0.53
CA LEU A 34 9.32 2.27 -0.28
C LEU A 34 10.46 1.57 -1.02
N LEU A 35 11.48 2.30 -1.46
CA LEU A 35 12.64 1.69 -2.11
C LEU A 35 13.27 0.63 -1.20
N VAL A 36 13.52 0.94 0.07
CA VAL A 36 14.08 -0.02 1.03
C VAL A 36 13.07 -1.13 1.33
N LEU A 37 11.82 -0.77 1.64
CA LEU A 37 10.81 -1.74 2.04
C LEU A 37 10.55 -2.79 0.95
N VAL A 38 10.34 -2.34 -0.28
CA VAL A 38 10.03 -3.21 -1.42
C VAL A 38 11.25 -4.02 -1.84
N LEU A 39 12.46 -3.45 -1.85
CA LEU A 39 13.65 -4.22 -2.23
C LEU A 39 13.92 -5.37 -1.27
N VAL A 40 13.81 -5.15 0.05
CA VAL A 40 13.93 -6.24 1.03
C VAL A 40 12.80 -7.25 0.84
N HIS A 41 11.57 -6.80 0.63
CA HIS A 41 10.42 -7.68 0.40
C HIS A 41 10.62 -8.58 -0.83
N VAL A 42 11.02 -8.00 -1.97
CA VAL A 42 11.33 -8.74 -3.19
C VAL A 42 12.51 -9.68 -2.96
N TYR A 43 13.59 -9.22 -2.33
CA TYR A 43 14.75 -10.05 -2.06
C TYR A 43 14.41 -11.29 -1.23
N VAL A 44 13.73 -11.11 -0.09
CA VAL A 44 13.37 -12.19 0.83
C VAL A 44 12.39 -13.16 0.20
N ASN A 45 11.42 -12.69 -0.58
CA ASN A 45 10.39 -13.55 -1.15
C ASN A 45 10.83 -14.26 -2.43
N VAL A 46 11.52 -13.58 -3.35
CA VAL A 46 11.75 -14.11 -4.71
C VAL A 46 13.21 -14.29 -5.12
N VAL A 47 14.19 -13.76 -4.36
CA VAL A 47 15.62 -13.87 -4.71
C VAL A 47 16.38 -14.82 -3.79
N ALA A 48 16.22 -14.69 -2.48
CA ALA A 48 16.95 -15.49 -1.50
C ALA A 48 16.48 -16.96 -1.48
N GLY A 49 17.35 -17.90 -1.11
CA GLY A 49 17.01 -19.33 -1.01
C GLY A 49 16.63 -19.92 -2.38
N ASP A 50 15.55 -20.70 -2.43
CA ASP A 50 15.07 -21.33 -3.68
C ASP A 50 14.25 -20.38 -4.58
N GLY A 51 14.43 -19.07 -4.39
CA GLY A 51 13.73 -18.02 -5.15
C GLY A 51 12.22 -18.07 -4.99
N VAL A 52 11.48 -17.85 -6.08
CA VAL A 52 10.00 -17.81 -6.07
C VAL A 52 9.36 -19.17 -5.74
N PHE A 53 10.06 -20.29 -5.95
CA PHE A 53 9.49 -21.63 -5.79
C PHE A 53 9.25 -22.03 -4.32
N LYS A 54 9.87 -21.32 -3.37
CA LYS A 54 9.61 -21.52 -1.94
C LYS A 54 8.36 -20.80 -1.42
N VAL A 55 7.74 -19.93 -2.24
CA VAL A 55 6.63 -19.08 -1.79
C VAL A 55 5.36 -19.91 -1.78
N ASP A 56 5.15 -20.63 -0.69
CA ASP A 56 3.96 -21.42 -0.40
C ASP A 56 3.27 -20.94 0.89
N PHE A 57 2.21 -21.64 1.31
CA PHE A 57 1.50 -21.31 2.55
C PHE A 57 2.42 -21.40 3.77
N ALA A 58 3.29 -22.41 3.85
CA ALA A 58 4.14 -22.64 5.01
C ALA A 58 5.21 -21.55 5.17
N PHE A 59 5.77 -21.08 4.06
CA PHE A 59 6.68 -19.93 4.03
C PHE A 59 5.99 -18.65 4.51
N VAL A 60 4.78 -18.35 3.99
CA VAL A 60 4.02 -17.16 4.42
C VAL A 60 3.63 -17.28 5.89
N ALA A 61 3.18 -18.45 6.34
CA ALA A 61 2.83 -18.71 7.73
C ALA A 61 4.03 -18.54 8.67
N GLY A 62 5.20 -19.06 8.30
CA GLY A 62 6.43 -18.87 9.09
C GLY A 62 6.87 -17.41 9.14
N LYS A 63 6.75 -16.68 8.03
CA LYS A 63 7.07 -15.25 7.98
C LYS A 63 6.10 -14.44 8.86
N TRP A 64 4.80 -14.63 8.68
CA TRP A 64 3.76 -13.89 9.41
C TRP A 64 3.54 -14.41 10.84
N ALA A 65 4.18 -15.50 11.27
CA ALA A 65 4.28 -15.83 12.69
C ALA A 65 5.09 -14.79 13.50
N SER A 66 5.92 -13.98 12.84
CA SER A 66 6.66 -12.89 13.48
C SER A 66 5.99 -11.52 13.25
N PRO A 67 5.75 -10.73 14.32
CA PRO A 67 5.13 -9.41 14.20
C PRO A 67 5.99 -8.43 13.40
N PHE A 68 7.31 -8.64 13.35
CA PHE A 68 8.22 -7.81 12.54
C PHE A 68 7.83 -7.83 11.06
N TRP A 69 7.58 -9.02 10.51
CA TRP A 69 7.23 -9.18 9.10
C TRP A 69 5.80 -8.72 8.79
N GLN A 70 4.87 -8.91 9.73
CA GLN A 70 3.52 -8.35 9.60
C GLN A 70 3.57 -6.81 9.49
N LEU A 71 4.31 -6.15 10.38
CA LEU A 71 4.49 -4.69 10.32
C LEU A 71 5.19 -4.27 9.03
N TRP A 72 6.22 -5.00 8.59
CA TRP A 72 6.94 -4.70 7.33
C TRP A 72 6.01 -4.72 6.13
N ASP A 73 5.25 -5.82 5.95
CA ASP A 73 4.32 -5.97 4.84
C ASP A 73 3.13 -5.01 4.95
N PHE A 74 2.66 -4.69 6.16
CA PHE A 74 1.63 -3.66 6.39
C PHE A 74 2.10 -2.25 6.03
N LEU A 75 3.35 -1.89 6.37
CA LEU A 75 3.93 -0.60 5.98
C LEU A 75 4.09 -0.48 4.47
N ILE A 76 4.48 -1.56 3.79
CA ILE A 76 4.48 -1.62 2.31
C ILE A 76 3.07 -1.39 1.79
N LEU A 77 2.07 -2.14 2.28
CA LEU A 77 0.68 -2.01 1.86
C LEU A 77 0.20 -0.56 1.99
N LEU A 78 0.39 0.03 3.17
CA LEU A 78 -0.05 1.38 3.46
C LEU A 78 0.64 2.40 2.56
N LEU A 79 1.97 2.40 2.53
CA LEU A 79 2.74 3.39 1.79
C LEU A 79 2.58 3.20 0.28
N ALA A 80 2.61 1.97 -0.24
CA ALA A 80 2.53 1.70 -1.66
C ALA A 80 1.16 2.07 -2.23
N VAL A 81 0.07 1.70 -1.54
CA VAL A 81 -1.28 2.05 -1.99
C VAL A 81 -1.51 3.56 -1.91
N LEU A 82 -1.09 4.23 -0.83
CA LEU A 82 -1.25 5.69 -0.72
C LEU A 82 -0.36 6.44 -1.72
N HIS A 83 0.89 6.02 -1.92
CA HIS A 83 1.80 6.59 -2.91
C HIS A 83 1.26 6.40 -4.34
N GLY A 84 0.84 5.18 -4.67
CA GLY A 84 0.25 4.85 -5.97
C GLY A 84 -1.04 5.64 -6.24
N THR A 85 -1.93 5.74 -5.26
CA THR A 85 -3.20 6.49 -5.37
C THR A 85 -2.96 7.98 -5.63
N ASN A 86 -2.01 8.59 -4.91
CA ASN A 86 -1.65 9.98 -5.14
C ASN A 86 -1.00 10.20 -6.51
N GLY A 87 -0.14 9.28 -6.96
CA GLY A 87 0.46 9.33 -8.30
C GLY A 87 -0.58 9.20 -9.40
N VAL A 88 -1.50 8.24 -9.28
CA VAL A 88 -2.59 8.04 -10.25
C VAL A 88 -3.53 9.24 -10.29
N ARG A 89 -3.80 9.92 -9.17
CA ARG A 89 -4.56 11.18 -9.17
C ARG A 89 -3.93 12.24 -10.06
N VAL A 90 -2.60 12.38 -10.01
CA VAL A 90 -1.86 13.33 -10.87
C VAL A 90 -2.00 12.91 -12.34
N ILE A 91 -1.82 11.62 -12.66
CA ILE A 91 -2.03 11.10 -14.02
C ILE A 91 -3.46 11.38 -14.50
N ILE A 92 -4.48 11.15 -13.68
CA ILE A 92 -5.88 11.44 -14.06
C ILE A 92 -6.08 12.94 -14.33
N ALA A 93 -5.49 13.81 -13.50
CA ALA A 93 -5.58 15.25 -13.69
C ALA A 93 -4.97 15.68 -15.03
N ASP A 94 -3.83 15.11 -15.39
CA ASP A 94 -3.07 15.44 -16.60
C ASP A 94 -3.71 14.87 -17.88
N TYR A 95 -4.28 13.67 -17.83
CA TYR A 95 -4.70 12.94 -19.04
C TYR A 95 -6.21 12.85 -19.28
N ALA A 96 -7.06 12.95 -18.26
CA ALA A 96 -8.51 12.85 -18.46
C ALA A 96 -9.11 14.22 -18.83
N ALA A 97 -9.48 14.46 -20.09
CA ALA A 97 -9.98 15.77 -20.52
C ALA A 97 -11.39 16.12 -20.00
N ARG A 98 -12.27 15.13 -19.83
CA ARG A 98 -13.68 15.35 -19.48
C ARG A 98 -13.89 15.40 -17.95
N PRO A 99 -14.62 16.38 -17.40
CA PRO A 99 -14.86 16.49 -15.96
C PRO A 99 -15.54 15.25 -15.35
N ALA A 100 -16.55 14.71 -16.04
CA ALA A 100 -17.25 13.50 -15.60
C ALA A 100 -16.30 12.27 -15.56
N LEU A 101 -15.39 12.16 -16.54
CA LEU A 101 -14.40 11.08 -16.55
C LEU A 101 -13.41 11.21 -15.40
N ARG A 102 -12.90 12.43 -15.14
CA ARG A 102 -12.03 12.71 -13.98
C ARG A 102 -12.70 12.31 -12.66
N PHE A 103 -13.98 12.65 -12.49
CA PHE A 103 -14.74 12.28 -11.30
C PHE A 103 -14.80 10.77 -11.11
N TRP A 104 -15.27 10.03 -12.12
CA TRP A 104 -15.40 8.57 -12.02
C TRP A 104 -14.06 7.86 -11.83
N LEU A 105 -13.01 8.27 -12.57
CA LEU A 105 -11.67 7.68 -12.42
C LEU A 105 -11.13 7.87 -11.00
N ASN A 106 -11.24 9.08 -10.44
CA ASN A 106 -10.79 9.33 -9.07
C ASN A 106 -11.61 8.53 -8.04
N THR A 107 -12.93 8.44 -8.22
CA THR A 107 -13.80 7.64 -7.35
C THR A 107 -13.40 6.17 -7.39
N LEU A 108 -13.21 5.59 -8.59
CA LEU A 108 -12.83 4.18 -8.74
C LEU A 108 -11.46 3.89 -8.14
N VAL A 109 -10.47 4.74 -8.38
CA VAL A 109 -9.11 4.58 -7.83
C VAL A 109 -9.14 4.68 -6.31
N THR A 110 -9.89 5.63 -5.75
CA THR A 110 -10.03 5.78 -4.29
C THR A 110 -10.76 4.58 -3.67
N ALA A 111 -11.81 4.08 -4.32
CA ALA A 111 -12.53 2.89 -3.86
C ALA A 111 -11.64 1.64 -3.90
N ALA A 112 -10.88 1.45 -4.98
CA ALA A 112 -9.91 0.35 -5.10
C ALA A 112 -8.82 0.44 -4.02
N ALA A 113 -8.28 1.64 -3.77
CA ALA A 113 -7.30 1.87 -2.72
C ALA A 113 -7.86 1.51 -1.33
N ALA A 114 -9.07 1.97 -1.01
CA ALA A 114 -9.74 1.63 0.25
C ALA A 114 -9.96 0.12 0.38
N LEU A 115 -10.42 -0.55 -0.68
CA LEU A 115 -10.61 -1.99 -0.70
C LEU A 115 -9.29 -2.73 -0.46
N MET A 116 -8.21 -2.37 -1.16
CA MET A 116 -6.90 -3.00 -1.00
C MET A 116 -6.35 -2.80 0.42
N LEU A 117 -6.49 -1.60 0.99
CA LEU A 117 -6.05 -1.32 2.37
C LEU A 117 -6.82 -2.15 3.39
N VAL A 118 -8.15 -2.22 3.28
CA VAL A 118 -8.98 -2.97 4.23
C VAL A 118 -8.76 -4.47 4.06
N ALA A 119 -8.88 -4.99 2.84
CA ALA A 119 -8.70 -6.41 2.58
C ALA A 119 -7.28 -6.86 2.94
N GLY A 120 -6.25 -6.11 2.54
CA GLY A 120 -4.86 -6.43 2.86
C GLY A 120 -4.55 -6.36 4.36
N ALA A 121 -5.07 -5.35 5.08
CA ALA A 121 -4.90 -5.26 6.52
C ALA A 121 -5.59 -6.42 7.25
N LEU A 122 -6.81 -6.77 6.84
CA LEU A 122 -7.49 -7.96 7.36
C LEU A 122 -6.66 -9.21 7.08
N THR A 123 -6.23 -9.43 5.84
CA THR A 123 -5.39 -10.58 5.48
C THR A 123 -4.12 -10.68 6.33
N ILE A 124 -3.43 -9.57 6.61
CA ILE A 124 -2.18 -9.60 7.40
C ILE A 124 -2.47 -9.87 8.88
N PHE A 125 -3.45 -9.17 9.48
CA PHE A 125 -3.66 -9.20 10.93
C PHE A 125 -4.62 -10.30 11.41
N THR A 126 -5.42 -10.87 10.51
CA THR A 126 -6.29 -12.01 10.82
C THR A 126 -5.78 -13.32 10.22
N PHE A 127 -4.55 -13.36 9.69
CA PHE A 127 -3.94 -14.59 9.21
C PHE A 127 -3.69 -15.55 10.37
N ASP A 128 -4.19 -16.77 10.26
CA ASP A 128 -3.86 -17.86 11.16
C ASP A 128 -2.72 -18.69 10.55
N PRO A 129 -1.51 -18.69 11.14
CA PRO A 129 -0.41 -19.52 10.66
C PRO A 129 -0.62 -21.02 10.93
N CYS A 130 -1.56 -21.39 11.81
CA CYS A 130 -1.86 -22.75 12.20
C CYS A 130 -3.36 -23.06 12.18
N PRO A 131 -4.02 -23.02 11.00
CA PRO A 131 -5.43 -23.33 10.89
C PRO A 131 -5.65 -24.81 11.23
N GLY A 132 -6.39 -25.09 12.31
CA GLY A 132 -6.49 -26.41 12.95
C GLY A 132 -7.13 -27.56 12.15
N ALA A 133 -7.21 -27.49 10.82
CA ALA A 133 -7.92 -28.47 10.00
C ALA A 133 -7.39 -28.71 8.57
N VAL A 134 -6.17 -28.29 8.19
CA VAL A 134 -5.68 -28.48 6.81
C VAL A 134 -4.22 -28.91 6.69
N GLY A 135 -3.99 -30.10 6.11
CA GLY A 135 -2.77 -30.50 5.39
C GLY A 135 -1.43 -30.52 6.15
N ASP A 136 -0.33 -30.45 5.39
CA ASP A 136 1.05 -30.29 5.86
C ASP A 136 1.21 -28.91 6.51
N LEU A 137 0.89 -28.82 7.79
CA LEU A 137 1.09 -27.61 8.59
C LEU A 137 2.59 -27.35 8.79
N PRO A 138 3.00 -26.07 8.94
CA PRO A 138 4.36 -25.75 9.33
C PRO A 138 4.78 -26.50 10.60
N SER A 139 6.05 -26.94 10.68
CA SER A 139 6.56 -27.76 11.79
C SER A 139 6.51 -27.09 13.17
N PHE A 140 6.25 -25.78 13.23
CA PHE A 140 6.08 -25.02 14.47
C PHE A 140 4.63 -25.02 14.99
N CYS A 141 3.67 -25.50 14.20
CA CYS A 141 2.28 -25.59 14.62
C CYS A 141 2.09 -26.74 15.63
N PRO A 142 1.22 -26.58 16.65
CA PRO A 142 0.89 -27.66 17.57
C PRO A 142 0.30 -28.85 16.81
N VAL A 143 0.79 -30.07 17.08
CA VAL A 143 0.17 -31.29 16.57
C VAL A 143 -1.20 -31.44 17.23
N PRO A 144 -2.30 -31.63 16.48
CA PRO A 144 -3.60 -31.90 17.07
C PRO A 144 -3.49 -33.11 18.01
N ALA A 145 -3.94 -32.96 19.27
CA ALA A 145 -3.98 -34.08 20.20
C ALA A 145 -4.80 -35.21 19.57
N ALA A 146 -4.22 -36.42 19.47
CA ALA A 146 -4.95 -37.59 19.01
C ALA A 146 -6.22 -37.76 19.87
N PRO A 147 -7.38 -38.08 19.27
CA PRO A 147 -8.58 -38.32 20.05
C PRO A 147 -8.31 -39.48 21.02
N SER A 148 -8.43 -39.20 22.32
CA SER A 148 -8.41 -40.24 23.36
C SER A 148 -9.65 -41.12 23.16
N HIS A 149 -9.44 -42.37 22.77
CA HIS A 149 -10.48 -43.41 22.77
C HIS A 149 -11.05 -43.64 24.17
#